data_AF-A0A0M2GXS1-F1
#
_entry.id   AF-A0A0M2GXS1-F1
#
_cell.length_a   1.000
_cell.length_b   1.000
_cell.length_c   1.000
_cell.angle_alpha   90.00
_cell.angle_beta   90.00
_cell.angle_gamma   90.00
#
_symmetry.space_group_name_H-M   'P 1'
#
loop_
_entity.id
_entity.type
_entity.pdbx_description
1 polymer ?
#
loop_
_entity_poly.entity_id
_entity_poly.type
_entity_poly.pdbx_seq_one_letter_code
_entity_poly.pdbx_strand_id
1 'polypeptide(L)'
;MMRGMEDLVERLEQLDSLLADATESALSSGMLGSLSNDRLLEAIAAASRISRRAEALLIESTSQVEDRSDIGVPREARLTTMLGCASTTEVIQRATGLSSRSAKNLRAAGRAIVQRVALSSGETLPAEFPAMRAALISGHVGVDGLLAVTGPLAHLVGTAGRAAHAAADEELARSARGG
;
A
#
# COMPACT_ATOMS: atom_id res chain seq x y z
N MET A 1 21.61 7.73 3.85
CA MET A 1 20.31 7.37 3.27
C MET A 1 20.42 6.25 2.23
N MET A 2 21.36 6.33 1.26
CA MET A 2 21.58 5.27 0.24
C MET A 2 21.82 3.85 0.79
N ARG A 3 22.66 3.71 1.83
CA ARG A 3 22.95 2.39 2.47
C ARG A 3 21.73 1.70 3.09
N GLY A 4 20.68 2.44 3.47
CA GLY A 4 19.44 1.84 4.00
C GLY A 4 18.41 1.47 2.93
N MET A 5 18.55 2.01 1.71
CA MET A 5 17.67 1.72 0.56
C MET A 5 18.19 0.55 -0.26
N GLU A 6 19.52 0.45 -0.44
CA GLU A 6 20.18 -0.77 -0.96
C GLU A 6 19.82 -1.99 -0.08
N ASP A 7 19.84 -1.80 1.25
CA ASP A 7 19.37 -2.79 2.23
C ASP A 7 17.88 -3.13 2.07
N LEU A 8 17.01 -2.20 1.64
CA LEU A 8 15.59 -2.50 1.42
C LEU A 8 15.36 -3.37 0.18
N VAL A 9 16.02 -3.06 -0.94
CA VAL A 9 15.87 -3.84 -2.18
C VAL A 9 16.40 -5.26 -1.96
N GLU A 10 17.59 -5.41 -1.37
CA GLU A 10 18.16 -6.72 -1.05
C GLU A 10 17.24 -7.54 -0.13
N ARG A 11 16.63 -6.91 0.89
CA ARG A 11 15.65 -7.58 1.76
C ARG A 11 14.39 -8.02 1.02
N LEU A 12 13.92 -7.23 0.06
CA LEU A 12 12.75 -7.59 -0.75
C LEU A 12 13.06 -8.74 -1.69
N GLU A 13 14.25 -8.77 -2.29
CA GLU A 13 14.71 -9.90 -3.13
C GLU A 13 14.87 -11.19 -2.31
N GLN A 14 15.37 -11.09 -1.08
CA GLN A 14 15.43 -12.23 -0.15
C GLN A 14 14.03 -12.74 0.20
N LEU A 15 13.08 -11.83 0.48
CA LEU A 15 11.70 -12.19 0.78
C LEU A 15 11.01 -12.83 -0.43
N ASP A 16 11.25 -12.31 -1.63
CA ASP A 16 10.73 -12.86 -2.88
C ASP A 16 11.25 -14.30 -3.10
N SER A 17 12.54 -14.53 -2.89
CA SER A 17 13.14 -15.88 -2.97
C SER A 17 12.49 -16.86 -2.00
N LEU A 18 12.32 -16.46 -0.72
CA LEU A 18 11.65 -17.30 0.29
C LEU A 18 10.19 -17.59 -0.06
N LEU A 19 9.48 -16.61 -0.62
CA LEU A 19 8.10 -16.78 -1.04
C LEU A 19 8.01 -17.68 -2.28
N ALA A 20 8.92 -17.53 -3.24
CA ALA A 20 9.02 -18.37 -4.43
C ALA A 20 9.23 -19.84 -4.05
N ASP A 21 10.17 -20.14 -3.16
CA ASP A 21 10.42 -21.50 -2.66
C ASP A 21 9.16 -22.09 -1.99
N ALA A 22 8.49 -21.30 -1.13
CA ALA A 22 7.26 -21.73 -0.47
C ALA A 22 6.12 -22.00 -1.46
N THR A 23 5.98 -21.15 -2.49
CA THR A 23 5.00 -21.30 -3.56
C THR A 23 5.29 -22.53 -4.41
N GLU A 24 6.54 -22.71 -4.87
CA GLU A 24 6.93 -23.88 -5.66
C GLU A 24 6.67 -25.17 -4.88
N SER A 25 7.10 -25.22 -3.62
CA SER A 25 6.85 -26.36 -2.75
C SER A 25 5.35 -26.65 -2.65
N ALA A 26 4.53 -25.65 -2.30
CA ALA A 26 3.08 -25.82 -2.10
C ALA A 26 2.32 -26.24 -3.35
N LEU A 27 2.72 -25.75 -4.54
CA LEU A 27 1.98 -25.96 -5.79
C LEU A 27 2.45 -27.18 -6.60
N SER A 28 3.75 -27.52 -6.56
CA SER A 28 4.28 -28.68 -7.29
C SER A 28 3.90 -30.03 -6.68
N SER A 29 3.64 -30.05 -5.38
CA SER A 29 3.41 -31.26 -4.58
C SER A 29 1.93 -31.56 -4.28
N GLY A 30 1.01 -30.69 -4.70
CA GLY A 30 -0.40 -30.77 -4.31
C GLY A 30 -0.63 -30.65 -2.79
N MET A 31 0.37 -30.18 -2.03
CA MET A 31 0.34 -30.11 -0.56
C MET A 31 -0.87 -29.36 0.00
N LEU A 32 -1.33 -28.31 -0.69
CA LEU A 32 -2.51 -27.57 -0.23
C LEU A 32 -3.76 -28.46 -0.13
N GLY A 33 -3.89 -29.45 -1.01
CA GLY A 33 -5.03 -30.38 -1.01
C GLY A 33 -5.00 -31.42 0.12
N SER A 34 -3.85 -31.63 0.76
CA SER A 34 -3.69 -32.58 1.88
C SER A 34 -3.72 -31.91 3.25
N LEU A 35 -3.77 -30.57 3.32
CA LEU A 35 -3.91 -29.85 4.57
C LEU A 35 -5.28 -30.10 5.22
N SER A 36 -5.30 -30.23 6.54
CA SER A 36 -6.53 -30.08 7.31
C SER A 36 -7.11 -28.67 7.14
N ASN A 37 -8.43 -28.52 7.30
CA ASN A 37 -9.10 -27.22 7.20
C ASN A 37 -8.43 -26.10 8.01
N ASP A 38 -8.04 -26.36 9.26
CA ASP A 38 -7.40 -25.35 10.12
C ASP A 38 -6.05 -24.90 9.55
N ARG A 39 -5.22 -25.83 9.09
CA ARG A 39 -3.95 -25.51 8.43
C ARG A 39 -4.12 -24.79 7.12
N LEU A 40 -5.17 -25.10 6.36
CA LEU A 40 -5.49 -24.37 5.14
C LEU A 40 -5.87 -22.91 5.46
N LEU A 41 -6.69 -22.69 6.49
CA LEU A 41 -7.06 -21.34 6.94
C LEU A 41 -5.85 -20.57 7.49
N GLU A 42 -4.96 -21.22 8.23
CA GLU A 42 -3.70 -20.63 8.67
C GLU A 42 -2.81 -20.20 7.50
N ALA A 43 -2.70 -21.04 6.46
CA ALA A 43 -1.95 -20.73 5.25
C ALA A 43 -2.56 -19.53 4.49
N ILE A 44 -3.88 -19.51 4.33
CA ILE A 44 -4.61 -18.37 3.72
C ILE A 44 -4.35 -17.09 4.53
N ALA A 45 -4.44 -17.15 5.86
CA ALA A 45 -4.21 -16.00 6.72
C ALA A 45 -2.76 -15.51 6.65
N ALA A 46 -1.79 -16.43 6.57
CA ALA A 46 -0.37 -16.09 6.42
C ALA A 46 -0.09 -15.41 5.07
N ALA A 47 -0.54 -16.01 3.96
CA ALA A 47 -0.40 -15.43 2.63
C ALA A 47 -1.02 -14.04 2.55
N SER A 48 -2.24 -13.88 3.09
CA SER A 48 -2.94 -12.60 3.10
C SER A 48 -2.18 -11.51 3.85
N ARG A 49 -1.53 -11.84 4.99
CA ARG A 49 -0.70 -10.86 5.73
C ARG A 49 0.53 -10.43 4.92
N ILE A 50 1.15 -11.34 4.19
CA ILE A 50 2.29 -11.03 3.31
C ILE A 50 1.82 -10.09 2.19
N SER A 51 0.74 -10.44 1.49
CA SER A 51 0.17 -9.63 0.41
C SER A 51 -0.17 -8.21 0.88
N ARG A 52 -0.84 -8.05 2.03
CA ARG A 52 -1.19 -6.72 2.56
C ARG A 52 0.01 -5.86 2.95
N ARG A 53 1.10 -6.48 3.43
CA ARG A 53 2.34 -5.75 3.72
C ARG A 53 3.06 -5.32 2.44
N ALA A 54 3.07 -6.18 1.42
CA ALA A 54 3.58 -5.81 0.10
C ALA A 54 2.75 -4.67 -0.51
N GLU A 55 1.43 -4.72 -0.38
CA GLU A 55 0.53 -3.63 -0.78
C GLU A 55 0.84 -2.31 -0.07
N ALA A 56 1.15 -2.33 1.23
CA ALA A 56 1.54 -1.14 1.97
C ALA A 56 2.80 -0.47 1.37
N LEU A 57 3.81 -1.26 1.01
CA LEU A 57 5.02 -0.78 0.33
C LEU A 57 4.71 -0.24 -1.08
N LEU A 58 3.82 -0.91 -1.81
CA LEU A 58 3.38 -0.47 -3.14
C LEU A 58 2.64 0.86 -3.07
N ILE A 59 1.79 1.08 -2.07
CA ILE A 59 1.08 2.36 -1.88
C ILE A 59 2.09 3.49 -1.64
N GLU A 60 3.00 3.31 -0.68
CA GLU A 60 4.00 4.32 -0.33
C GLU A 60 4.90 4.63 -1.53
N SER A 61 5.41 3.60 -2.20
CA SER A 61 6.23 3.73 -3.41
C SER A 61 5.48 4.41 -4.56
N THR A 62 4.18 4.14 -4.69
CA THR A 62 3.34 4.80 -5.70
C THR A 62 3.22 6.30 -5.44
N SER A 63 3.02 6.72 -4.19
CA SER A 63 2.99 8.14 -3.84
C SER A 63 4.34 8.82 -4.06
N GLN A 64 5.45 8.11 -3.82
CA GLN A 64 6.79 8.58 -4.17
C GLN A 64 6.99 8.81 -5.68
N VAL A 65 6.37 7.99 -6.53
CA VAL A 65 6.33 8.18 -7.99
C VAL A 65 5.47 9.39 -8.37
N GLU A 66 4.34 9.61 -7.68
CA GLU A 66 3.49 10.78 -7.87
C GLU A 66 4.23 12.07 -7.57
N ASP A 67 4.88 12.17 -6.40
CA ASP A 67 5.62 13.37 -5.98
C ASP A 67 6.75 13.71 -6.96
N ARG A 68 7.46 12.70 -7.47
CA ARG A 68 8.54 12.87 -8.48
C ARG A 68 8.03 13.14 -9.89
N SER A 69 6.73 13.11 -10.11
CA SER A 69 6.09 13.34 -11.41
C SER A 69 5.06 14.47 -11.38
N ASP A 70 4.98 15.19 -10.26
CA ASP A 70 3.99 16.22 -10.03
C ASP A 70 4.20 17.44 -10.94
N ILE A 71 3.17 18.28 -11.04
CA ILE A 71 3.17 19.47 -11.88
C ILE A 71 4.28 20.46 -11.49
N GLY A 72 4.65 20.52 -10.21
CA GLY A 72 5.73 21.37 -9.68
C GLY A 72 7.14 20.92 -10.08
N VAL A 73 7.32 19.71 -10.64
CA VAL A 73 8.61 19.20 -11.09
C VAL A 73 8.85 19.60 -12.56
N PRO A 74 10.04 20.14 -12.92
CA PRO A 74 10.41 20.43 -14.31
C PRO A 74 10.22 19.19 -15.19
N ARG A 75 9.70 19.38 -16.41
CA ARG A 75 9.23 18.26 -17.25
C ARG A 75 10.31 17.20 -17.46
N GLU A 76 11.50 17.62 -17.82
CA GLU A 76 12.69 16.79 -18.05
C GLU A 76 13.16 16.03 -16.81
N ALA A 77 12.86 16.53 -15.61
CA ALA A 77 13.20 15.88 -14.34
C ALA A 77 12.07 14.98 -13.81
N ARG A 78 10.88 15.00 -14.43
CA ARG A 78 9.76 14.14 -14.01
C ARG A 78 10.10 12.68 -14.24
N LEU A 79 9.84 11.83 -13.24
CA LEU A 79 10.06 10.39 -13.35
C LEU A 79 9.31 9.77 -14.53
N THR A 80 8.08 10.22 -14.79
CA THR A 80 7.31 9.82 -15.99
C THR A 80 8.04 10.14 -17.30
N THR A 81 8.67 11.32 -17.40
CA THR A 81 9.40 11.73 -18.61
C THR A 81 10.70 10.95 -18.75
N MET A 82 11.46 10.77 -17.67
CA MET A 82 12.68 9.97 -17.67
C MET A 82 12.43 8.51 -18.09
N LEU A 83 11.29 7.93 -17.69
CA LEU A 83 10.91 6.56 -18.01
C LEU A 83 10.10 6.43 -19.32
N GLY A 84 9.90 7.52 -20.08
CA GLY A 84 9.12 7.50 -21.32
C GLY A 84 7.67 7.03 -21.13
N CYS A 85 7.07 7.35 -19.98
CA CYS A 85 5.71 7.01 -19.62
C CYS A 85 4.80 8.25 -19.70
N ALA A 86 3.60 8.09 -20.25
CA ALA A 86 2.62 9.15 -20.40
C ALA A 86 1.95 9.54 -19.07
N SER A 87 1.99 8.67 -18.05
CA SER A 87 1.39 8.94 -16.73
C SER A 87 2.07 8.15 -15.61
N THR A 88 1.84 8.57 -14.36
CA THR A 88 2.25 7.79 -13.16
C THR A 88 1.57 6.43 -13.12
N THR A 89 0.32 6.34 -13.59
CA THR A 89 -0.39 5.06 -13.69
C THR A 89 0.35 4.10 -14.62
N GLU A 90 0.85 4.58 -15.76
CA GLU A 90 1.65 3.76 -16.67
C GLU A 90 2.98 3.30 -16.05
N VAL A 91 3.66 4.17 -15.30
CA VAL A 91 4.88 3.79 -14.55
C VAL A 91 4.60 2.61 -13.62
N ILE A 92 3.52 2.69 -12.82
CA ILE A 92 3.14 1.62 -11.88
C ILE A 92 2.76 0.34 -12.62
N GLN A 93 1.99 0.44 -13.71
CA GLN A 93 1.62 -0.74 -14.50
C GLN A 93 2.84 -1.46 -15.07
N ARG A 94 3.82 -0.73 -15.63
CA ARG A 94 5.05 -1.33 -16.16
C ARG A 94 5.91 -1.96 -15.07
N ALA A 95 6.00 -1.32 -13.89
CA ALA A 95 6.81 -1.83 -12.79
C ALA A 95 6.21 -3.05 -12.08
N THR A 96 4.90 -3.22 -12.11
CA THR A 96 4.19 -4.22 -11.27
C THR A 96 3.40 -5.26 -12.05
N GLY A 97 3.15 -5.06 -13.35
CA GLY A 97 2.22 -5.87 -14.14
C GLY A 97 0.75 -5.68 -13.79
N LEU A 98 0.41 -4.74 -12.90
CA LEU A 98 -0.97 -4.49 -12.48
C LEU A 98 -1.85 -3.91 -13.60
N SER A 99 -3.16 -4.12 -13.47
CA SER A 99 -4.14 -3.45 -14.30
C SER A 99 -4.16 -1.93 -14.04
N SER A 100 -4.65 -1.15 -15.01
CA SER A 100 -4.83 0.31 -14.83
C SER A 100 -5.74 0.63 -13.64
N ARG A 101 -6.75 -0.20 -13.37
CA ARG A 101 -7.65 -0.05 -12.21
C ARG A 101 -6.90 -0.27 -10.90
N SER A 102 -6.13 -1.35 -10.79
CA SER A 102 -5.33 -1.66 -9.60
C SER A 102 -4.26 -0.60 -9.34
N ALA A 103 -3.59 -0.10 -10.37
CA ALA A 103 -2.64 1.01 -10.25
C ALA A 103 -3.31 2.31 -9.76
N LYS A 104 -4.53 2.62 -10.23
CA LYS A 104 -5.32 3.75 -9.73
C LYS A 104 -5.75 3.56 -8.27
N ASN A 105 -6.05 2.33 -7.85
CA ASN A 105 -6.39 2.01 -6.47
C ASN A 105 -5.21 2.27 -5.53
N LEU A 106 -3.98 1.90 -5.91
CA LEU A 106 -2.77 2.24 -5.14
C LEU A 106 -2.62 3.75 -4.93
N ARG A 107 -2.83 4.53 -5.99
CA ARG A 107 -2.82 6.01 -5.92
C ARG A 107 -3.92 6.55 -5.01
N ALA A 108 -5.12 5.98 -5.08
CA ALA A 108 -6.24 6.40 -4.24
C ALA A 108 -5.98 6.10 -2.75
N ALA A 109 -5.45 4.91 -2.45
CA ALA A 109 -5.02 4.53 -1.13
C ALA A 109 -3.92 5.47 -0.61
N GLY A 110 -2.95 5.82 -1.45
CA GLY A 110 -1.85 6.73 -1.10
C GLY A 110 -2.34 8.09 -0.61
N ARG A 111 -3.37 8.65 -1.23
CA ARG A 111 -3.96 9.93 -0.78
C ARG A 111 -4.50 9.89 0.65
N ALA A 112 -5.03 8.74 1.09
CA ALA A 112 -5.63 8.57 2.40
C ALA A 112 -4.58 8.32 3.51
N ILE A 113 -3.49 7.59 3.20
CA ILE A 113 -2.60 7.04 4.22
C ILE A 113 -1.16 7.53 4.18
N VAL A 114 -0.71 8.20 3.11
CA VAL A 114 0.69 8.67 3.02
C VAL A 114 0.82 10.01 3.75
N GLN A 115 1.83 10.07 4.62
CA GLN A 115 2.19 11.31 5.30
C GLN A 115 2.89 12.24 4.32
N ARG A 116 2.54 13.53 4.38
CA ARG A 116 3.14 14.56 3.51
C ARG A 116 3.96 15.54 4.31
N VAL A 117 4.93 16.18 3.66
CA VAL A 117 5.70 17.28 4.27
C VAL A 117 5.04 18.61 3.91
N ALA A 118 4.74 19.43 4.91
CA ALA A 118 4.19 20.76 4.69
C ALA A 118 5.24 21.66 4.01
N LEU A 119 4.90 22.26 2.87
CA LEU A 119 5.84 23.09 2.10
C LEU A 119 6.30 24.35 2.86
N SER A 120 5.47 24.87 3.76
CA SER A 120 5.74 26.09 4.52
C SER A 120 6.61 25.87 5.75
N SER A 121 6.43 24.76 6.47
CA SER A 121 7.13 24.49 7.74
C SER A 121 8.15 23.36 7.65
N GLY A 122 8.10 22.52 6.61
CA GLY A 122 8.90 21.30 6.52
C GLY A 122 8.46 20.19 7.46
N GLU A 123 7.37 20.37 8.20
CA GLU A 123 6.86 19.38 9.16
C GLU A 123 6.15 18.23 8.43
N THR A 124 6.33 17.01 8.94
CA THR A 124 5.55 15.85 8.50
C THR A 124 4.14 15.97 9.06
N LEU A 125 3.17 16.13 8.16
CA LEU A 125 1.75 16.12 8.47
C LEU A 125 1.28 14.68 8.72
N PRO A 126 0.35 14.48 9.67
CA PRO A 126 -0.32 13.20 9.81
C PRO A 126 -1.02 12.84 8.50
N ALA A 127 -1.16 11.53 8.25
CA ALA A 127 -2.01 11.05 7.17
C ALA A 127 -3.46 11.50 7.40
N GLU A 128 -4.30 11.47 6.37
CA GLU A 128 -5.73 11.76 6.50
C GLU A 128 -6.44 10.73 7.40
N PHE A 129 -5.95 9.48 7.37
CA PHE A 129 -6.41 8.36 8.19
C PHE A 129 -5.22 7.70 8.93
N PRO A 130 -4.69 8.32 10.00
CA PRO A 130 -3.49 7.84 10.69
C PRO A 130 -3.66 6.47 11.36
N ALA A 131 -4.83 6.14 11.92
CA ALA A 131 -5.10 4.85 12.54
C ALA A 131 -5.18 3.74 11.48
N MET A 132 -5.84 3.99 10.35
CA MET A 132 -5.84 3.07 9.21
C MET A 132 -4.47 2.91 8.58
N ARG A 133 -3.63 3.96 8.54
CA ARG A 133 -2.21 3.84 8.15
C ARG A 133 -1.49 2.81 9.03
N ALA A 134 -1.66 2.91 10.35
CA ALA A 134 -1.03 1.95 11.28
C ALA A 134 -1.54 0.51 11.07
N ALA A 135 -2.84 0.35 10.79
CA ALA A 135 -3.42 -0.96 10.46
C ALA A 135 -2.85 -1.55 9.15
N LEU A 136 -2.67 -0.71 8.12
CA LEU A 136 -2.06 -1.08 6.84
C LEU A 136 -0.60 -1.53 7.03
N ILE A 137 0.23 -0.73 7.70
CA ILE A 137 1.65 -1.05 7.97
C ILE A 137 1.77 -2.39 8.72
N SER A 138 0.86 -2.64 9.66
CA SER A 138 0.86 -3.89 10.43
C SER A 138 0.40 -5.11 9.64
N GLY A 139 -0.20 -4.92 8.45
CA GLY A 139 -0.76 -5.98 7.61
C GLY A 139 -2.15 -6.44 8.03
N HIS A 140 -2.93 -5.61 8.73
CA HIS A 140 -4.31 -5.92 9.12
C HIS A 140 -5.31 -5.62 8.00
N VAL A 141 -5.06 -4.57 7.21
CA VAL A 141 -5.90 -4.14 6.09
C VAL A 141 -5.07 -3.98 4.82
N GLY A 142 -5.65 -4.32 3.67
CA GLY A 142 -5.04 -4.18 2.35
C GLY A 142 -5.68 -3.03 1.56
N VAL A 143 -5.30 -2.87 0.29
CA VAL A 143 -5.81 -1.81 -0.59
C VAL A 143 -7.34 -1.82 -0.65
N ASP A 144 -7.95 -2.98 -0.88
CA ASP A 144 -9.40 -3.09 -1.05
C ASP A 144 -10.14 -2.73 0.23
N GLY A 145 -9.70 -3.27 1.37
CA GLY A 145 -10.29 -2.96 2.68
C GLY A 145 -10.11 -1.49 3.07
N LEU A 146 -8.97 -0.89 2.71
CA LEU A 146 -8.72 0.53 2.94
C LEU A 146 -9.64 1.41 2.09
N LEU A 147 -9.80 1.11 0.80
CA LEU A 147 -10.63 1.89 -0.11
C LEU A 147 -12.12 1.75 0.18
N ALA A 148 -12.55 0.57 0.65
CA ALA A 148 -13.93 0.34 1.07
C ALA A 148 -14.39 1.28 2.19
N VAL A 149 -13.47 1.74 3.03
CA VAL A 149 -13.79 2.57 4.20
C VAL A 149 -13.38 4.04 4.03
N THR A 150 -12.22 4.30 3.44
CA THR A 150 -11.72 5.67 3.27
C THR A 150 -12.46 6.44 2.19
N GLY A 151 -12.90 5.78 1.12
CA GLY A 151 -13.67 6.41 0.04
C GLY A 151 -14.96 7.07 0.54
N PRO A 152 -15.87 6.34 1.20
CA PRO A 152 -17.09 6.90 1.76
C PRO A 152 -16.82 8.00 2.81
N LEU A 153 -15.82 7.84 3.67
CA LEU A 153 -15.52 8.81 4.72
C LEU A 153 -14.95 10.13 4.18
N ALA A 154 -14.11 10.08 3.14
CA ALA A 154 -13.58 11.29 2.51
C ALA A 154 -14.69 12.25 2.02
N HIS A 155 -15.86 11.72 1.66
CA HIS A 155 -17.02 12.52 1.27
C HIS A 155 -17.80 13.14 2.44
N LEU A 156 -17.61 12.63 3.66
CA LEU A 156 -18.34 13.06 4.87
C LEU A 156 -17.57 14.08 5.71
N VAL A 157 -16.25 14.24 5.49
CA VAL A 157 -15.36 15.10 6.29
C VAL A 157 -15.84 16.55 6.33
N GLY A 158 -16.32 17.08 5.20
CA GLY A 158 -16.81 18.45 5.09
C GLY A 158 -18.06 18.73 5.94
N THR A 159 -18.80 17.68 6.35
CA THR A 159 -20.06 17.79 7.08
C THR A 159 -19.94 17.35 8.54
N ALA A 160 -19.12 16.33 8.83
CA ALA A 160 -19.00 15.73 10.16
C ALA A 160 -17.96 16.43 11.07
N GLY A 161 -17.02 17.18 10.48
CA GLY A 161 -15.95 17.86 11.21
C GLY A 161 -14.81 16.93 11.65
N ARG A 162 -13.68 17.55 12.04
CA ARG A 162 -12.41 16.83 12.28
C ARG A 162 -12.46 15.80 13.41
N ALA A 163 -13.20 16.06 14.49
CA ALA A 163 -13.29 15.15 15.62
C ALA A 163 -14.05 13.86 15.27
N ALA A 164 -15.16 13.99 14.54
CA ALA A 164 -15.92 12.83 14.07
C ALA A 164 -15.12 12.00 13.06
N HIS A 165 -14.34 12.66 12.19
CA HIS A 165 -13.43 11.99 11.26
C HIS A 165 -12.37 11.15 11.98
N ALA A 166 -11.72 11.73 12.99
CA ALA A 166 -10.70 11.01 13.77
C ALA A 166 -11.30 9.81 14.53
N ALA A 167 -12.47 9.97 15.14
CA ALA A 167 -13.17 8.87 15.80
C ALA A 167 -13.55 7.74 14.82
N ALA A 168 -13.98 8.09 13.61
CA ALA A 168 -14.30 7.11 12.57
C ALA A 168 -13.05 6.35 12.09
N ASP A 169 -11.91 7.03 11.91
CA ASP A 169 -10.63 6.40 11.56
C ASP A 169 -10.19 5.38 12.62
N GLU A 170 -10.24 5.75 13.90
CA GLU A 170 -9.90 4.86 15.02
C GLU A 170 -10.79 3.61 15.07
N GLU A 171 -12.09 3.80 14.91
CA GLU A 171 -13.10 2.74 14.94
C GLU A 171 -12.91 1.73 13.79
N LEU A 172 -12.65 2.24 12.59
CA LEU A 172 -12.36 1.40 11.42
C LEU A 172 -11.05 0.63 11.59
N ALA A 173 -10.02 1.28 12.11
CA ALA A 173 -8.73 0.64 12.37
C ALA A 173 -8.84 -0.46 13.43
N ARG A 174 -9.69 -0.28 14.45
CA ARG A 174 -9.99 -1.32 15.44
C ARG A 174 -10.73 -2.50 14.81
N SER A 175 -11.74 -2.22 14.01
CA SER A 175 -12.49 -3.26 13.27
C SER A 175 -11.57 -4.07 12.35
N ALA A 176 -10.65 -3.42 11.64
CA ALA A 176 -9.68 -4.09 10.78
C ALA A 176 -8.72 -5.03 11.52
N ARG A 177 -8.52 -4.83 12.84
CA ARG A 177 -7.67 -5.69 13.69
C ARG A 177 -8.41 -6.89 14.28
N GLY A 178 -9.71 -7.05 13.98
CA GLY A 178 -10.51 -8.19 14.44
C GLY A 178 -11.49 -7.88 15.58
N GLY A 179 -11.63 -6.62 15.99
CA GLY A 179 -12.60 -6.21 17.02
C GLY A 179 -12.06 -6.32 18.44
#